data_AF-A0A1I5HA38-F1
#
_entry.id   AF-A0A1I5HA38-F1
#
_cell.length_a   1.000
_cell.length_b   1.000
_cell.length_c   1.000
_cell.angle_alpha   90.00
_cell.angle_beta   90.00
_cell.angle_gamma   90.00
#
_symmetry.space_group_name_H-M   'P 1'
#
loop_
_entity.id
_entity.type
_entity.pdbx_description
1 polymer ?
#
loop_
_entity_poly.entity_id
_entity_poly.type
_entity_poly.pdbx_seq_one_letter_code
_entity_poly.pdbx_strand_id
1 'polypeptide(L)'
;MSAIAKDFDLSVLPPEYRAVFEAQAARVAELEEINQRQEHLIAEMHHALYGKKSEKLADDDRQLAFEDLEVALSEVEEKKSEQASGDDKPRRKKIAKRNRGNLPEGLPRIEQVIEPDSLECPCGCGLMHRIGEDRNERLDIVP
;
A
#
# COMPACT_ATOMS: atom_id res chain seq x y z
N MET A 1 -0.02 -8.99 30.84
CA MET A 1 -1.06 -9.82 31.48
C MET A 1 -2.38 -9.13 31.27
N SER A 2 -3.23 -9.82 30.52
CA SER A 2 -4.37 -9.29 29.78
C SER A 2 -5.35 -8.52 30.67
N ALA A 3 -6.04 -7.54 30.07
CA ALA A 3 -7.05 -6.65 30.66
C ALA A 3 -8.07 -7.33 31.59
N ILE A 4 -8.23 -8.65 31.48
CA ILE A 4 -9.03 -9.54 32.34
C ILE A 4 -8.76 -9.35 33.84
N ALA A 5 -7.51 -9.06 34.26
CA ALA A 5 -7.21 -8.90 35.69
C ALA A 5 -7.67 -7.55 36.28
N LYS A 6 -7.94 -6.54 35.43
CA LYS A 6 -8.42 -5.22 35.89
C LYS A 6 -9.91 -5.19 36.22
N ASP A 7 -10.65 -6.23 35.81
CA ASP A 7 -12.09 -6.35 36.00
C ASP A 7 -12.47 -7.18 37.25
N PHE A 8 -11.50 -7.74 37.98
CA PHE A 8 -11.78 -8.50 39.20
C PHE A 8 -11.85 -7.58 40.42
N ASP A 9 -12.98 -7.61 41.12
CA ASP A 9 -13.16 -6.91 42.40
C ASP A 9 -12.33 -7.59 43.50
N LEU A 10 -11.15 -7.03 43.76
CA LEU A 10 -10.24 -7.49 44.80
C LEU A 10 -10.80 -7.29 46.21
N SER A 11 -11.88 -6.51 46.38
CA SER A 11 -12.53 -6.26 47.68
C SER A 11 -13.25 -7.48 48.27
N VAL A 12 -13.37 -8.57 47.51
CA VAL A 12 -13.95 -9.85 47.95
C VAL A 12 -12.92 -10.73 48.67
N LEU A 13 -11.62 -10.55 48.41
CA LEU A 13 -10.54 -11.36 48.98
C LEU A 13 -10.18 -10.89 50.40
N PRO A 14 -9.71 -11.77 51.31
CA PRO A 14 -9.12 -11.34 52.58
C PRO A 14 -7.88 -10.45 52.36
N PRO A 15 -7.55 -9.54 53.30
CA PRO A 15 -6.53 -8.50 53.10
C PRO A 15 -5.13 -9.06 52.83
N GLU A 16 -4.78 -10.20 53.43
CA GLU A 16 -3.50 -10.87 53.19
C GLU A 16 -3.35 -11.34 51.73
N TYR A 17 -4.41 -11.89 51.15
CA TYR A 17 -4.40 -12.34 49.75
C TYR A 17 -4.40 -11.18 48.76
N ARG A 18 -5.03 -10.04 49.11
CA ARG A 18 -4.96 -8.82 48.28
C ARG A 18 -3.53 -8.30 48.19
N ALA A 19 -2.84 -8.21 49.33
CA ALA A 19 -1.46 -7.75 49.38
C ALA A 19 -0.53 -8.64 48.53
N VAL A 20 -0.73 -9.96 48.56
CA VAL A 20 0.03 -10.90 47.72
C VAL A 20 -0.30 -10.72 46.24
N PHE A 21 -1.57 -10.54 45.88
CA PHE A 21 -1.98 -10.31 44.50
C PHE A 21 -1.41 -9.00 43.93
N GLU A 22 -1.46 -7.92 44.70
CA GLU A 22 -0.89 -6.62 44.31
C GLU A 22 0.63 -6.69 44.15
N ALA A 23 1.33 -7.35 45.08
CA ALA A 23 2.77 -7.57 44.97
C ALA A 23 3.12 -8.42 43.73
N GLN A 24 2.33 -9.44 43.44
CA GLN A 24 2.50 -10.27 42.25
C GLN A 24 2.22 -9.49 40.97
N ALA A 25 1.18 -8.67 40.94
CA ALA A 25 0.84 -7.82 39.81
C ALA A 25 1.94 -6.79 39.52
N ALA A 26 2.51 -6.18 40.57
CA ALA A 26 3.65 -5.28 40.44
C ALA A 26 4.88 -5.98 39.85
N ARG A 27 5.20 -7.20 40.33
CA ARG A 27 6.30 -8.01 39.80
C ARG A 27 6.07 -8.43 38.35
N VAL A 28 4.85 -8.76 37.99
CA VAL A 28 4.46 -9.10 36.61
C VAL A 28 4.64 -7.89 35.69
N ALA A 29 4.20 -6.71 36.12
CA ALA A 29 4.38 -5.49 35.35
C ALA A 29 5.86 -5.18 35.12
N GLU A 30 6.70 -5.29 36.15
CA GLU A 30 8.16 -5.12 36.02
C GLU A 30 8.78 -6.11 35.04
N LEU A 31 8.40 -7.40 35.11
CA LEU A 31 8.88 -8.41 34.18
C LEU A 31 8.41 -8.18 32.74
N GLU A 32 7.20 -7.65 32.55
CA GLU A 32 6.68 -7.28 31.23
C GLU A 32 7.49 -6.15 30.60
N GLU A 33 7.85 -5.11 31.37
CA GLU A 33 8.73 -4.03 30.91
C GLU A 33 10.13 -4.55 30.54
N ILE A 34 10.68 -5.45 31.36
CA ILE A 34 11.98 -6.08 31.08
C ILE A 34 11.91 -6.92 29.80
N ASN A 35 10.86 -7.72 29.62
CA ASN A 35 10.67 -8.55 28.43
C ASN A 35 10.55 -7.68 27.18
N GLN A 36 9.74 -6.61 27.21
CA GLN A 36 9.62 -5.69 26.07
C GLN A 36 10.97 -5.08 25.69
N ARG A 37 11.77 -4.67 26.69
CA ARG A 37 13.12 -4.17 26.44
C ARG A 37 14.04 -5.23 25.85
N GLN A 38 13.98 -6.47 26.34
CA GLN A 38 14.78 -7.57 25.81
C GLN A 38 14.40 -7.92 24.36
N GLU A 39 13.11 -8.00 24.07
CA GLU A 39 12.58 -8.24 22.72
C GLU A 39 13.06 -7.16 21.75
N HIS A 40 13.01 -5.90 22.16
CA HIS A 40 13.52 -4.78 21.37
C HIS A 40 15.02 -4.93 21.06
N LEU A 41 15.85 -5.21 22.08
CA LEU A 41 17.29 -5.40 21.89
C LEU A 41 17.61 -6.61 21.00
N ILE A 42 16.85 -7.71 21.12
CA ILE A 42 17.00 -8.88 20.26
C ILE A 42 16.66 -8.52 18.82
N ALA A 43 15.59 -7.74 18.58
CA ALA A 43 15.21 -7.28 17.25
C ALA A 43 16.30 -6.40 16.64
N GLU A 44 16.88 -5.47 17.39
CA GLU A 44 18.01 -4.64 16.94
C GLU A 44 19.24 -5.49 16.61
N MET A 45 19.58 -6.47 17.46
CA MET A 45 20.69 -7.39 17.20
C MET A 45 20.45 -8.25 15.95
N HIS A 46 19.23 -8.75 15.75
CA HIS A 46 18.86 -9.50 14.56
C HIS A 46 18.97 -8.62 13.31
N HIS A 47 18.50 -7.38 13.37
CA HIS A 47 18.67 -6.42 12.28
C HIS A 47 20.15 -6.12 12.00
N ALA A 48 20.99 -5.96 13.02
CA ALA A 48 22.42 -5.72 12.84
C ALA A 48 23.15 -6.92 12.21
N LEU A 49 22.81 -8.15 12.61
CA LEU A 49 23.43 -9.38 12.14
C LEU A 49 22.92 -9.83 10.76
N TYR A 50 21.62 -9.70 10.54
CA TYR A 50 20.91 -10.28 9.40
C TYR A 50 20.26 -9.25 8.48
N GLY A 51 20.10 -7.99 8.89
CA GLY A 51 19.55 -6.92 8.03
C GLY A 51 20.36 -6.73 6.76
N LYS A 52 21.69 -6.70 6.88
CA LYS A 52 22.61 -6.70 5.71
C LYS A 52 22.54 -7.96 4.85
N LYS A 53 21.95 -9.06 5.33
CA LYS A 53 21.73 -10.29 4.55
C LYS A 53 20.34 -10.31 3.92
N SER A 54 19.32 -9.73 4.56
CA SER A 54 17.98 -9.57 3.98
C SER A 54 17.92 -8.48 2.91
N GLU A 55 18.83 -7.50 2.95
CA GLU A 55 18.99 -6.47 1.90
C GLU A 55 19.90 -6.91 0.75
N LYS A 56 20.54 -8.09 0.84
CA LYS A 56 21.32 -8.62 -0.27
C LYS A 56 20.38 -9.20 -1.31
N LEU A 57 20.11 -8.40 -2.33
CA LEU A 57 19.63 -8.87 -3.63
C LEU A 57 20.66 -9.85 -4.21
N ALA A 58 20.19 -10.92 -4.85
CA ALA A 58 21.05 -11.78 -5.64
C ALA A 58 21.72 -10.94 -6.75
N ASP A 59 22.83 -11.43 -7.33
CA ASP A 59 23.55 -10.65 -8.33
C ASP A 59 22.66 -10.25 -9.51
N ASP A 60 21.77 -11.15 -9.92
CA ASP A 60 20.78 -10.91 -11.00
C ASP A 60 19.72 -9.88 -10.57
N ASP A 61 19.15 -10.00 -9.37
CA ASP A 61 18.15 -9.04 -8.86
C ASP A 61 18.74 -7.63 -8.68
N ARG A 62 20.02 -7.56 -8.29
CA ARG A 62 20.75 -6.30 -8.15
C ARG A 62 21.01 -5.67 -9.52
N GLN A 63 21.37 -6.48 -10.52
CA GLN A 63 21.56 -6.03 -11.88
C GLN A 63 20.25 -5.47 -12.46
N LEU A 64 19.14 -6.17 -12.27
CA LEU A 64 17.81 -5.71 -12.68
C LEU A 64 17.42 -4.37 -12.02
N ALA A 65 17.69 -4.22 -10.71
CA ALA A 65 17.42 -2.97 -10.02
C ALA A 65 18.26 -1.79 -10.56
N PHE A 66 19.49 -2.03 -11.03
CA PHE A 66 20.28 -0.98 -11.70
C PHE A 66 19.73 -0.61 -13.07
N GLU A 67 19.29 -1.61 -13.85
CA GLU A 67 18.64 -1.38 -15.14
C GLU A 67 17.36 -0.53 -14.98
N ASP A 68 16.52 -0.83 -14.00
CA ASP A 68 15.32 -0.05 -13.68
C ASP A 68 15.64 1.40 -13.30
N LEU A 69 16.73 1.62 -12.55
CA LEU A 69 17.19 2.96 -12.19
C LEU A 69 17.71 3.74 -13.40
N GLU A 70 18.44 3.09 -14.31
CA GLU A 70 18.92 3.71 -15.55
C GLU A 70 17.74 4.14 -16.44
N VAL A 71 16.71 3.30 -16.56
CA VAL A 71 15.47 3.64 -17.27
C VAL A 71 14.76 4.82 -16.62
N ALA A 72 14.64 4.84 -15.30
CA ALA A 72 14.01 5.96 -14.59
C ALA A 72 14.79 7.28 -14.79
N LEU A 73 16.12 7.23 -14.81
CA LEU A 73 16.97 8.39 -15.06
C LEU A 73 16.81 8.90 -16.50
N SER A 74 16.84 8.00 -17.49
CA SER A 74 16.68 8.39 -18.89
C SER A 74 15.31 9.03 -19.15
N GLU A 75 14.24 8.49 -18.57
CA GLU A 75 12.91 9.12 -18.63
C GLU A 75 12.90 10.54 -18.04
N VAL A 76 13.59 10.76 -16.92
CA VAL A 76 13.67 12.08 -16.28
C VAL A 76 14.47 13.05 -17.16
N GLU A 77 15.56 12.60 -17.76
CA GLU A 77 16.38 13.39 -18.68
C GLU A 77 15.63 13.73 -19.97
N GLU A 78 14.90 12.79 -20.55
CA GLU A 78 14.03 13.02 -21.70
C GLU A 78 12.97 14.08 -21.37
N LYS A 79 12.22 13.91 -20.28
CA LYS A 79 11.23 14.90 -19.80
C LYS A 79 11.85 16.29 -19.57
N LYS A 80 13.11 16.35 -19.11
CA LYS A 80 13.83 17.61 -18.90
C LYS A 80 14.31 18.24 -20.21
N SER A 81 14.74 17.44 -21.18
CA SER A 81 15.17 17.91 -22.50
C SER A 81 13.99 18.43 -23.34
N GLU A 82 12.83 17.78 -23.25
CA GLU A 82 11.57 18.27 -23.80
C GLU A 82 11.18 19.63 -23.21
N GLN A 83 11.52 19.90 -21.95
CA GLN A 83 11.28 21.19 -21.29
C GLN A 83 12.34 22.26 -21.62
N ALA A 84 13.58 21.87 -21.95
CA ALA A 84 14.69 22.80 -22.17
C ALA A 84 14.81 23.32 -23.61
N SER A 85 14.18 22.68 -24.59
CA SER A 85 14.24 23.05 -26.01
C SER A 85 13.36 24.26 -26.43
N GLY A 86 13.04 25.16 -25.49
CA GLY A 86 12.22 26.34 -25.76
C GLY A 86 12.74 27.63 -25.09
N ASP A 87 13.75 28.27 -25.69
CA ASP A 87 14.05 29.70 -25.43
C ASP A 87 13.17 30.66 -26.26
N ASP A 88 12.12 30.14 -26.88
CA ASP A 88 11.02 30.95 -27.34
C ASP A 88 9.88 30.63 -26.40
N LYS A 89 9.60 31.48 -25.40
CA LYS A 89 8.37 31.34 -24.62
C LYS A 89 7.24 31.32 -25.65
N PRO A 90 6.58 30.17 -25.93
CA PRO A 90 5.28 30.32 -26.50
C PRO A 90 4.52 30.94 -25.34
N ARG A 91 3.93 32.14 -25.53
CA ARG A 91 2.71 32.49 -24.78
C ARG A 91 1.98 31.18 -24.68
N ARG A 92 1.87 30.56 -23.48
CA ARG A 92 1.27 29.24 -23.30
C ARG A 92 0.07 29.29 -24.21
N LYS A 93 0.16 28.66 -25.39
CA LYS A 93 -1.01 28.55 -26.25
C LYS A 93 -1.82 27.72 -25.30
N LYS A 94 -2.80 28.35 -24.64
CA LYS A 94 -3.81 27.63 -23.88
C LYS A 94 -4.10 26.51 -24.84
N ILE A 95 -3.62 25.30 -24.51
CA ILE A 95 -3.93 24.12 -25.29
C ILE A 95 -5.41 24.30 -25.40
N ALA A 96 -5.89 24.56 -26.63
CA ALA A 96 -7.31 24.71 -26.81
C ALA A 96 -7.79 23.45 -26.12
N LYS A 97 -8.51 23.62 -25.00
CA LYS A 97 -9.15 22.51 -24.32
C LYS A 97 -10.14 22.09 -25.37
N ARG A 98 -9.67 21.33 -26.36
CA ARG A 98 -10.48 20.57 -27.26
C ARG A 98 -10.98 19.56 -26.27
N ASN A 99 -12.06 19.96 -25.61
CA ASN A 99 -12.98 19.06 -25.00
C ASN A 99 -13.28 18.08 -26.15
N ARG A 100 -12.51 17.01 -26.21
CA ARG A 100 -13.08 15.69 -26.37
C ARG A 100 -13.79 15.42 -25.02
N GLY A 101 -14.69 16.24 -24.49
CA GLY A 101 -15.99 16.50 -25.10
C GLY A 101 -16.58 15.15 -25.43
N ASN A 102 -17.61 14.70 -24.69
CA ASN A 102 -18.29 13.43 -25.00
C ASN A 102 -18.51 13.31 -26.50
N LEU A 103 -18.40 12.09 -27.03
CA LEU A 103 -18.65 11.88 -28.46
C LEU A 103 -20.04 12.45 -28.81
N PRO A 104 -20.17 13.19 -29.93
CA PRO A 104 -21.45 13.75 -30.35
C PRO A 104 -22.57 12.71 -30.29
N GLU A 105 -23.71 13.09 -29.71
CA GLU A 105 -24.87 12.18 -29.52
C GLU A 105 -25.46 11.68 -30.85
N GLY A 106 -25.27 12.44 -31.94
CA GLY A 106 -25.82 12.11 -33.27
C GLY A 106 -24.98 11.13 -34.09
N LEU A 107 -23.83 10.67 -33.61
CA LEU A 107 -23.05 9.64 -34.29
C LEU A 107 -23.57 8.24 -33.91
N PRO A 108 -23.55 7.27 -34.84
CA PRO A 108 -23.89 5.89 -34.51
C PRO A 108 -22.92 5.38 -33.43
N ARG A 109 -23.47 4.91 -32.31
CA ARG A 109 -22.70 4.36 -31.19
C ARG A 109 -22.73 2.83 -31.26
N ILE A 110 -21.57 2.22 -31.08
CA ILE A 110 -21.43 0.77 -30.92
C ILE A 110 -21.00 0.54 -29.48
N GLU A 111 -21.88 -0.08 -28.67
CA GLU A 111 -21.59 -0.39 -27.28
C GLU A 111 -20.97 -1.79 -27.17
N GLN A 112 -19.78 -1.87 -26.58
CA GLN A 112 -19.13 -3.13 -26.26
C GLN A 112 -18.99 -3.25 -24.74
N VAL A 113 -19.75 -4.17 -24.16
CA VAL A 113 -19.66 -4.49 -22.73
C VAL A 113 -18.65 -5.62 -22.55
N ILE A 114 -17.64 -5.38 -21.70
CA ILE A 114 -16.63 -6.38 -21.35
C ILE A 114 -16.97 -6.88 -19.95
N GLU A 115 -17.52 -8.09 -19.88
CA GLU A 115 -17.79 -8.82 -18.64
C GLU A 115 -16.95 -10.11 -18.60
N PRO A 116 -16.64 -10.64 -17.41
CA PRO A 116 -15.99 -11.94 -17.29
C PRO A 116 -16.93 -13.06 -17.77
N ASP A 117 -16.34 -14.17 -18.24
CA ASP A 117 -17.08 -15.33 -18.77
C ASP A 117 -18.04 -15.96 -17.73
N SER A 118 -17.75 -15.81 -16.44
CA SER A 118 -18.62 -16.24 -15.34
C SER A 118 -18.67 -15.17 -14.26
N LEU A 119 -19.88 -14.95 -13.73
CA LEU A 119 -20.15 -14.09 -12.58
C LEU A 119 -20.13 -14.86 -11.26
N GLU A 120 -19.81 -16.15 -11.27
CA GLU A 120 -19.67 -16.95 -10.05
C GLU A 120 -18.29 -16.75 -9.43
N CYS A 121 -18.21 -16.50 -8.11
CA CYS A 121 -16.91 -16.41 -7.45
C CYS A 121 -16.18 -17.76 -7.54
N PRO A 122 -14.91 -17.80 -7.97
CA PRO A 122 -14.09 -19.01 -7.92
C PRO A 122 -13.97 -19.61 -6.51
N CYS A 123 -14.24 -18.79 -5.48
CA CYS A 123 -14.25 -19.15 -4.08
C CYS A 123 -15.56 -19.79 -3.57
N GLY A 124 -16.59 -19.89 -4.41
CA GLY A 124 -17.88 -20.50 -4.06
C GLY A 124 -18.78 -19.62 -3.17
N CYS A 125 -18.46 -18.34 -2.96
CA CYS A 125 -19.27 -17.44 -2.13
C CYS A 125 -20.55 -16.94 -2.81
N GLY A 126 -20.84 -17.40 -4.03
CA GLY A 126 -22.01 -17.01 -4.82
C GLY A 126 -21.67 -16.08 -5.98
N LEU A 127 -22.65 -15.27 -6.40
CA LEU A 127 -22.51 -14.32 -7.50
C LEU A 127 -21.66 -13.12 -7.08
N MET A 128 -20.73 -12.72 -7.95
CA MET A 128 -19.89 -11.55 -7.76
C MET A 128 -20.71 -10.27 -7.79
N HIS A 129 -20.40 -9.34 -6.88
CA HIS A 129 -21.02 -8.02 -6.86
C HIS A 129 -20.22 -7.04 -7.73
N ARG A 130 -20.91 -6.25 -8.55
CA ARG A 130 -20.27 -5.24 -9.41
C ARG A 130 -19.77 -4.08 -8.55
N ILE A 131 -18.46 -3.85 -8.54
CA ILE A 131 -17.84 -2.73 -7.82
C ILE A 131 -17.24 -1.78 -8.86
N GLY A 132 -17.86 -0.61 -9.01
CA GLY A 132 -17.43 0.39 -9.98
C GLY A 132 -17.74 0.02 -11.43
N GLU A 133 -17.64 1.02 -12.30
CA GLU A 133 -17.78 0.88 -13.74
C GLU A 133 -16.85 1.88 -14.42
N ASP A 134 -15.97 1.38 -15.28
CA ASP A 134 -15.15 2.21 -16.16
C ASP A 134 -15.79 2.25 -17.56
N ARG A 135 -16.08 3.46 -18.05
CA ARG A 135 -16.61 3.69 -19.40
C ARG A 135 -15.64 4.55 -20.20
N ASN A 136 -15.28 4.09 -21.39
CA ASN A 136 -14.45 4.83 -22.33
C ASN A 136 -15.13 4.90 -23.70
N GLU A 137 -15.09 6.06 -24.35
CA GLU A 137 -15.63 6.28 -25.70
C GLU A 137 -14.47 6.50 -26.69
N ARG A 138 -14.56 5.88 -27.88
CA ARG A 138 -13.59 6.04 -28.98
C ARG A 138 -14.32 6.29 -30.30
N LEU A 139 -13.78 7.19 -31.12
CA LEU A 139 -14.27 7.43 -32.48
C LEU A 139 -13.47 6.59 -33.47
N ASP A 140 -14.14 5.66 -34.17
CA ASP A 140 -13.52 4.90 -35.27
C ASP A 140 -13.57 5.70 -36.57
N ILE A 141 -12.40 5.91 -37.17
CA ILE A 141 -12.22 6.64 -38.44
C ILE A 141 -11.71 5.64 -39.48
N VAL A 142 -12.49 5.43 -40.55
CA VAL A 142 -12.05 4.65 -41.72
C VAL A 142 -11.36 5.62 -42.70
N PRO A 143 -10.11 5.36 -43.11
CA PRO A 143 -9.35 6.23 -44.01
C PRO A 143 -9.90 6.27 -45.44
#